data_AF-A0A524I4H1-F1
#
_entry.id   AF-A0A524I4H1-F1
#
_cell.length_a   1.000
_cell.length_b   1.000
_cell.length_c   1.000
_cell.angle_alpha   90.00
_cell.angle_beta   90.00
_cell.angle_gamma   90.00
#
_symmetry.space_group_name_H-M   'P 1'
#
loop_
_entity.id
_entity.type
_entity.pdbx_description
1 polymer ?
#
loop_
_entity_poly.entity_id
_entity_poly.type
_entity_poly.pdbx_seq_one_letter_code
_entity_poly.pdbx_strand_id
1 'polypeptide(L)'
;MKAITGRFGVGDAAVRAVSAGCDVVMVCRGEKIQEEAVEAIARAHADDREFRKSVAASTRRVFRLRRTLPPTGGPSPAHRASLRQVGTRKTRELSRLLFDHWESSGQASRGGRSGNIGEG
;
A
#
# COMPACT_ATOMS: atom_id res chain seq x y z
N MET A 1 -8.39 -4.36 6.68
CA MET A 1 -9.01 -3.15 7.25
C MET A 1 -10.49 -3.41 7.44
N LYS A 2 -11.08 -3.03 8.58
CA LYS A 2 -12.49 -3.32 8.90
C LYS A 2 -13.47 -2.70 7.89
N ALA A 3 -13.14 -1.55 7.32
CA ALA A 3 -13.91 -0.91 6.25
C ALA A 3 -14.14 -1.80 5.02
N ILE A 4 -13.21 -2.71 4.71
CA ILE A 4 -13.32 -3.67 3.61
C ILE A 4 -13.82 -5.02 4.12
N THR A 5 -13.13 -5.59 5.11
CA THR A 5 -13.42 -6.95 5.59
C THR A 5 -14.70 -7.07 6.41
N GLY A 6 -15.30 -5.94 6.83
CA GLY A 6 -16.63 -5.91 7.44
C GLY A 6 -17.76 -5.99 6.44
N ARG A 7 -17.48 -5.85 5.12
CA ARG A 7 -18.48 -5.85 4.04
C ARG A 7 -18.21 -6.90 2.96
N PHE A 8 -16.94 -7.26 2.74
CA PHE A 8 -16.52 -8.18 1.70
C PHE A 8 -15.59 -9.26 2.25
N GLY A 9 -15.70 -10.48 1.71
CA GLY A 9 -14.65 -11.49 1.85
C GLY A 9 -13.36 -11.02 1.19
N VAL A 10 -12.21 -11.54 1.64
CA VAL A 10 -10.91 -11.02 1.17
C VAL A 10 -10.69 -11.35 -0.31
N GLY A 11 -11.02 -12.58 -0.74
CA GLY A 11 -10.94 -12.97 -2.15
C GLY A 11 -11.83 -12.10 -3.06
N ASP A 12 -13.10 -11.91 -2.69
CA ASP A 12 -14.04 -11.05 -3.44
C ASP A 12 -13.58 -9.60 -3.49
N ALA A 13 -13.10 -9.05 -2.37
CA ALA A 13 -12.56 -7.71 -2.32
C ALA A 13 -11.34 -7.54 -3.24
N ALA A 14 -10.46 -8.55 -3.32
CA ALA A 14 -9.28 -8.53 -4.16
C ALA A 14 -9.63 -8.49 -5.65
N VAL A 15 -10.57 -9.35 -6.09
CA VAL A 15 -11.08 -9.37 -7.47
C VAL A 15 -11.74 -8.03 -7.81
N ARG A 16 -12.64 -7.54 -6.94
CA ARG A 16 -13.31 -6.24 -7.14
C ARG A 16 -12.33 -5.08 -7.27
N ALA A 17 -11.28 -5.06 -6.45
CA ALA A 17 -10.27 -4.01 -6.51
C ALA A 17 -9.58 -3.98 -7.88
N VAL A 18 -9.15 -5.13 -8.40
CA VAL A 18 -8.52 -5.22 -9.73
C VAL A 18 -9.52 -4.83 -10.83
N SER A 19 -10.77 -5.29 -10.76
CA SER A 19 -11.83 -4.90 -11.70
C SER A 19 -12.11 -3.40 -11.69
N ALA A 20 -11.99 -2.76 -10.53
CA ALA A 20 -12.12 -1.31 -10.38
C ALA A 20 -10.90 -0.52 -10.89
N GLY A 21 -9.84 -1.20 -11.33
CA GLY A 21 -8.64 -0.60 -11.91
C GLY A 21 -7.44 -0.52 -10.97
N CYS A 22 -7.49 -1.13 -9.77
CA CYS A 22 -6.32 -1.22 -8.91
C CYS A 22 -5.24 -2.11 -9.53
N ASP A 23 -3.99 -1.65 -9.47
CA ASP A 23 -2.85 -2.36 -10.05
C ASP A 23 -2.20 -3.39 -9.10
N VAL A 24 -2.32 -3.14 -7.80
CA VAL A 24 -1.73 -3.95 -6.72
C VAL A 24 -2.74 -4.05 -5.59
N VAL A 25 -2.97 -5.26 -5.09
CA VAL A 25 -3.79 -5.53 -3.90
C VAL A 25 -2.87 -5.80 -2.73
N MET A 26 -3.05 -5.08 -1.62
CA MET A 26 -2.22 -5.21 -0.43
C MET A 26 -2.97 -5.97 0.67
N VAL A 27 -2.42 -7.14 1.05
CA VAL A 27 -2.94 -7.98 2.13
C VAL A 27 -1.85 -8.18 3.18
N CYS A 28 -1.91 -7.39 4.25
CA CYS A 28 -0.85 -7.35 5.27
C CYS A 28 -1.03 -8.34 6.43
N ARG A 29 -2.13 -9.10 6.48
CA ARG A 29 -2.49 -9.90 7.66
C ARG A 29 -2.43 -11.40 7.38
N GLY A 30 -1.26 -12.00 7.62
CA GLY A 30 -1.09 -13.46 7.63
C GLY A 30 -1.14 -14.12 6.26
N GLU A 31 -0.42 -15.23 6.14
CA GLU A 31 -0.22 -15.94 4.86
C GLU A 31 -1.52 -16.53 4.31
N LYS A 32 -2.35 -17.17 5.15
CA LYS A 32 -3.63 -17.76 4.72
C LYS A 32 -4.57 -16.77 4.02
N ILE A 33 -4.59 -15.52 4.51
CA ILE A 33 -5.45 -14.47 3.95
C ILE A 33 -4.87 -13.96 2.62
N GLN A 34 -3.54 -13.96 2.48
CA GLN A 34 -2.87 -13.66 1.22
C GLN A 34 -3.16 -14.75 0.18
N GLU A 35 -3.09 -16.02 0.59
CA GLU A 35 -3.42 -17.17 -0.26
C GLU A 35 -4.86 -17.11 -0.76
N GLU A 36 -5.83 -16.83 0.11
CA GLU A 36 -7.24 -16.64 -0.28
C GLU A 36 -7.39 -15.59 -1.39
N ALA A 37 -6.70 -14.46 -1.27
CA ALA A 37 -6.72 -13.40 -2.28
C ALA A 37 -6.08 -13.85 -3.60
N VAL A 38 -4.93 -14.52 -3.52
CA VAL A 38 -4.20 -15.02 -4.70
C VAL A 38 -5.03 -16.04 -5.45
N GLU A 39 -5.61 -17.02 -4.75
CA GLU A 39 -6.47 -18.02 -5.35
C GLU A 39 -7.71 -17.43 -5.99
N ALA A 40 -8.37 -16.47 -5.34
CA ALA A 40 -9.55 -15.81 -5.90
C ALA A 40 -9.23 -15.04 -7.18
N ILE A 41 -8.10 -14.32 -7.21
CA ILE A 41 -7.62 -13.65 -8.42
C ILE A 41 -7.29 -14.67 -9.52
N ALA A 42 -6.62 -15.77 -9.18
CA ALA A 42 -6.25 -16.81 -10.14
C ALA A 42 -7.49 -17.45 -10.78
N ARG A 43 -8.50 -17.79 -9.97
CA ARG A 43 -9.80 -18.30 -10.45
C ARG A 43 -10.50 -17.29 -11.36
N ALA A 44 -10.65 -16.04 -10.92
CA ALA A 44 -11.27 -14.98 -11.74
C ALA A 44 -10.53 -14.76 -13.07
N HIS A 45 -9.20 -14.86 -13.09
CA HIS A 45 -8.41 -14.74 -14.32
C HIS A 45 -8.63 -15.89 -15.31
N ALA A 46 -8.82 -17.11 -14.79
CA ALA A 46 -9.15 -18.27 -15.60
C ALA A 46 -10.55 -18.13 -16.21
N ASP A 47 -11.53 -17.74 -15.39
CA ASP A 47 -12.95 -17.85 -15.75
C ASP A 47 -13.50 -16.61 -16.47
N ASP A 48 -12.96 -15.41 -16.23
CA ASP A 48 -13.49 -14.15 -16.76
C ASP A 48 -12.52 -13.46 -17.74
N ARG A 49 -12.97 -13.31 -18.99
CA ARG A 49 -12.22 -12.65 -20.07
C ARG A 49 -12.00 -11.15 -19.83
N GLU A 50 -12.98 -10.43 -19.29
CA GLU A 50 -12.82 -9.00 -19.00
C GLU A 50 -11.88 -8.79 -17.82
N PHE A 51 -12.00 -9.60 -16.77
CA PHE A 51 -11.05 -9.59 -15.67
C PHE A 51 -9.61 -9.84 -16.14
N ARG A 52 -9.42 -10.78 -17.08
CA ARG A 52 -8.12 -11.04 -17.72
C ARG A 52 -7.51 -9.80 -18.38
N LYS A 53 -8.33 -8.97 -19.04
CA LYS A 53 -7.88 -7.70 -19.62
C LYS A 53 -7.47 -6.70 -18.54
N SER A 54 -8.22 -6.61 -17.44
CA SER A 54 -7.88 -5.76 -16.29
C SER A 54 -6.54 -6.16 -15.66
N VAL A 55 -6.30 -7.47 -15.49
CA VAL A 55 -5.00 -8.00 -15.02
C VAL A 55 -3.87 -7.68 -16.00
N ALA A 56 -4.08 -7.83 -17.31
CA ALA A 56 -3.08 -7.51 -18.31
C ALA A 56 -2.73 -6.01 -18.33
N ALA A 57 -3.73 -5.13 -18.20
CA ALA A 57 -3.52 -3.69 -18.11
C ALA A 57 -2.74 -3.31 -16.83
N SER A 58 -3.10 -3.91 -15.71
CA SER A 58 -2.44 -3.69 -14.42
C SER A 58 -0.99 -4.13 -14.44
N THR A 59 -0.73 -5.34 -14.94
CA THR A 59 0.60 -5.89 -15.13
C THR A 59 1.49 -4.96 -15.97
N ARG A 60 0.97 -4.40 -17.08
CA ARG A 60 1.70 -3.45 -17.92
C ARG A 60 2.09 -2.17 -17.16
N ARG A 61 1.21 -1.63 -16.32
CA ARG A 61 1.50 -0.43 -15.51
C ARG A 61 2.54 -0.73 -14.44
N VAL A 62 2.42 -1.85 -13.73
CA VAL A 62 3.39 -2.30 -12.72
C VAL A 62 4.77 -2.53 -13.33
N PHE A 63 4.87 -3.17 -14.49
CA PHE A 63 6.16 -3.37 -15.17
C PHE A 63 6.79 -2.03 -15.61
N ARG A 64 5.98 -1.08 -16.07
CA ARG A 64 6.48 0.26 -16.42
C ARG A 64 7.06 0.96 -15.20
N LEU A 65 6.36 0.91 -14.06
CA LEU A 65 6.85 1.47 -12.79
C LEU A 65 8.13 0.79 -12.33
N ARG A 66 8.22 -0.55 -12.41
CA ARG A 66 9.44 -1.27 -12.04
C ARG A 66 10.66 -0.85 -12.86
N ARG A 67 10.50 -0.45 -14.12
CA ARG A 67 11.59 0.04 -14.97
C ARG A 67 12.12 1.42 -14.57
N THR A 68 11.34 2.22 -13.84
CA THR A 68 11.78 3.54 -13.34
C THR A 68 12.38 3.45 -11.95
N LEU A 69 12.20 2.33 -11.26
CA LEU A 69 12.72 2.10 -9.92
C LEU A 69 14.09 1.40 -9.99
N PRO A 70 14.99 1.65 -9.02
CA PRO A 70 16.20 0.87 -8.89
C PRO A 70 15.88 -0.63 -8.77
N PRO A 71 16.70 -1.52 -9.37
CA PRO A 71 16.46 -2.96 -9.28
C PRO A 71 16.43 -3.42 -7.82
N THR A 72 15.31 -4.04 -7.42
CA THR A 72 15.16 -4.65 -6.10
C THR A 72 15.81 -6.04 -6.09
N GLY A 73 16.76 -6.30 -5.18
CA GLY A 73 17.22 -7.67 -4.89
C GLY A 73 18.72 -7.93 -4.77
N GLY A 74 19.59 -6.94 -4.91
CA GLY A 74 21.02 -7.08 -4.57
C GLY A 74 21.31 -6.51 -3.17
N PRO A 75 22.27 -7.05 -2.39
CA PRO A 75 22.84 -6.30 -1.29
C PRO A 75 23.49 -5.05 -1.88
N SER A 76 22.82 -3.90 -1.78
CA SER A 76 23.50 -2.64 -2.06
C SER A 76 24.63 -2.49 -1.03
N PRO A 77 25.87 -2.18 -1.41
CA PRO A 77 26.91 -1.75 -0.48
C PRO A 77 26.44 -0.62 0.45
N ALA A 78 25.41 0.12 0.02
CA ALA A 78 24.75 1.16 0.81
C ALA A 78 23.87 0.64 1.96
N HIS A 79 23.61 -0.66 2.14
CA HIS A 79 22.70 -1.12 3.19
C HIS A 79 23.19 -0.73 4.59
N ARG A 80 24.48 -0.93 4.91
CA ARG A 80 25.05 -0.44 6.19
C ARG A 80 25.22 1.07 6.24
N ALA A 81 25.54 1.72 5.11
CA ALA A 81 25.65 3.17 5.05
C ALA A 81 24.30 3.86 5.27
N SER A 82 23.20 3.26 4.80
CA SER A 82 21.83 3.77 4.95
C SER A 82 21.34 3.73 6.41
N LEU A 83 21.78 2.76 7.21
CA LEU A 83 21.51 2.74 8.65
C LEU A 83 22.11 3.96 9.36
N ARG A 84 23.22 4.52 8.85
CA ARG A 84 23.81 5.76 9.37
C ARG A 84 23.10 7.03 8.86
N GLN A 85 22.18 6.90 7.90
CA GLN A 85 21.41 8.01 7.34
C GLN A 85 20.01 8.14 7.98
N VAL A 86 19.48 7.06 8.56
CA VAL A 86 18.20 7.07 9.29
C VAL A 86 18.40 7.61 10.70
N GLY A 87 17.51 8.52 11.14
CA GLY A 87 17.52 9.03 12.52
C GLY A 87 18.74 9.88 12.88
N THR A 88 19.45 10.43 11.90
CA THR A 88 20.57 11.37 12.11
C THR A 88 20.14 12.62 12.89
N ARG A 89 21.12 13.35 13.46
CA ARG A 89 20.87 14.66 14.10
C ARG A 89 20.06 15.59 13.19
N LYS A 90 20.41 15.67 11.90
CA LYS A 90 19.70 16.49 10.92
C LYS A 90 18.23 16.08 10.77
N THR A 91 17.94 14.78 10.68
CA THR A 91 16.54 14.31 10.59
C THR A 91 15.74 14.60 11.87
N ARG A 92 16.35 14.47 13.05
CA ARG A 92 15.70 14.79 14.33
C ARG A 92 15.46 16.29 14.51
N GLU A 93 16.42 17.12 14.13
CA GLU A 93 16.29 18.58 14.17
C GLU A 93 15.19 19.06 13.23
N LEU A 94 15.15 18.54 11.99
CA LEU A 94 14.05 18.81 11.07
C LEU A 94 12.70 18.38 11.66
N SER A 95 12.62 17.19 12.25
CA SER A 95 11.38 16.71 12.89
C SER A 95 10.94 17.62 14.03
N ARG A 96 11.87 18.14 14.83
CA ARG A 96 11.56 19.08 15.91
C ARG A 96 11.02 20.40 15.36
N LEU A 97 11.68 20.99 14.36
CA LEU A 97 11.23 22.22 13.73
C LEU A 97 9.84 22.07 13.08
N LEU A 98 9.59 20.93 12.42
CA LEU A 98 8.26 20.62 11.86
C LEU A 98 7.20 20.49 12.95
N PHE A 99 7.54 19.92 14.10
CA PHE A 99 6.64 19.79 15.24
C PHE A 99 6.35 21.16 15.90
N ASP A 100 7.38 21.96 16.17
CA ASP A 100 7.24 23.31 16.72
C ASP A 100 6.39 24.21 15.77
N HIS A 101 6.57 24.05 14.45
CA HIS A 101 5.75 24.73 13.45
C HIS A 101 4.30 24.23 13.45
N TRP A 102 4.08 22.92 13.52
CA TRP A 102 2.74 22.34 13.59
C TRP A 102 1.97 22.86 14.82
N GLU A 103 2.59 22.85 16.00
CA GLU A 103 1.99 23.36 17.23
C GLU A 103 1.68 24.86 17.15
N SER A 104 2.60 25.67 16.64
CA SER A 104 2.39 27.12 16.50
C SER A 104 1.38 27.50 15.40
N SER A 105 1.19 26.66 14.39
CA SER A 105 0.22 26.89 13.32
C SER A 105 -1.24 26.74 13.75
N GLY A 106 -1.50 26.26 14.98
CA GLY A 106 -2.86 26.07 15.50
C GLY A 106 -3.67 25.02 14.74
N GLN A 107 -3.04 24.18 13.90
CA GLN A 107 -3.69 23.05 13.24
C GLN A 107 -3.90 21.90 14.24
N ALA A 108 -4.68 22.15 15.29
CA ALA A 108 -5.48 21.08 15.84
C ALA A 108 -6.41 20.62 14.72
N SER A 109 -6.27 19.37 14.28
CA SER A 109 -7.23 18.70 13.40
C SER A 109 -8.63 19.19 13.75
N ARG A 110 -9.32 19.88 12.83
CA ARG A 110 -10.68 20.42 13.05
C ARG A 110 -11.53 19.30 13.66
N GLY A 111 -11.71 19.33 14.98
CA GLY A 111 -12.57 18.40 15.73
C GLY A 111 -11.90 17.25 16.49
N GLY A 112 -10.57 17.12 16.60
CA GLY A 112 -9.94 16.11 17.48
C GLY A 112 -10.29 14.64 17.20
N ARG A 113 -10.98 14.36 16.09
CA ARG A 113 -11.26 13.00 15.65
C ARG A 113 -9.99 12.48 14.99
N SER A 114 -9.35 11.50 15.61
CA SER A 114 -8.55 10.55 14.83
C SER A 114 -9.50 10.00 13.77
N GLY A 115 -9.25 10.32 12.50
CA GLY A 115 -10.08 9.86 11.40
C GLY A 115 -9.98 8.35 11.27
N ASN A 116 -10.74 7.62 12.08
CA ASN A 116 -11.03 6.22 11.84
C ASN A 116 -11.92 6.18 10.59
N ILE A 117 -11.30 5.92 9.44
CA ILE A 117 -12.02 5.66 8.20
C ILE A 117 -12.83 4.38 8.42
N GLY A 118 -14.13 4.52 8.73
CA GLY A 118 -15.06 3.40 8.81
C GLY A 118 -16.00 3.33 10.02
N GLU A 119 -16.15 4.38 10.82
CA GLU A 119 -17.29 4.49 11.75
C GLU A 119 -18.45 5.17 11.05
N GLY A 120 -19.20 4.38 10.28
CA GLY A 120 -20.41 4.76 9.55
C GLY A 120 -21.16 3.52 9.09
#